data_AF-A0A8H4CHX5-F1
#
_entry.id   AF-A0A8H4CHX5-F1
#
_cell.length_a   1.000
_cell.length_b   1.000
_cell.length_c   1.000
_cell.angle_alpha   90.00
_cell.angle_beta   90.00
_cell.angle_gamma   90.00
#
_symmetry.space_group_name_H-M   'P 1'
#
loop_
_entity.id
_entity.type
_entity.pdbx_description
1 polymer ?
#
loop_
_entity_poly.entity_id
_entity_poly.type
_entity_poly.pdbx_seq_one_letter_code
_entity_poly.pdbx_strand_id
1 'polypeptide(L)'
;MAFFTRWTSNGTNQVLCIDTPAELEERMLESLRLSGPVEFQDPFAMLRPLLDEVLKISDQYTWRMSKEIRKHETTRSKRPSFDDLNDLRRHARHLEEVQEVSVETLERLASRQEDNFKQLGLEEDYQSEAIEYLRFQLQIMKSLRRRSQANSERLDGEMNLAYNVIANTDSLIMKSITLLTMIFLPATFISALFSTTFFEFHEYGWNFSTRFWIYWVVTVPLTLFVVAVWRVWIGGSARTIREKILGGSSKNKTA
;
A
#
# COMPACT_ATOMS: atom_id res chain seq x y z
N MET A 1 20.06 -4.11 -13.23
CA MET A 1 21.20 -3.30 -13.70
C MET A 1 22.32 -3.42 -12.70
N ALA A 2 23.52 -3.76 -13.17
CA ALA A 2 24.74 -3.73 -12.38
C ALA A 2 25.82 -2.96 -13.15
N PHE A 3 26.62 -2.19 -12.41
CA PHE A 3 27.65 -1.33 -12.99
C PHE A 3 28.98 -1.64 -12.31
N PHE A 4 30.00 -1.92 -13.12
CA PHE A 4 31.33 -2.22 -12.64
C PHE A 4 32.30 -1.23 -13.25
N THR A 5 33.07 -0.55 -12.41
CA THR A 5 34.11 0.37 -12.87
C THR A 5 35.48 -0.24 -12.64
N ARG A 6 36.36 -0.07 -13.63
CA ARG A 6 37.78 -0.39 -13.53
C ARG A 6 38.57 0.86 -13.89
N TRP A 7 39.43 1.25 -12.96
CA TRP A 7 40.41 2.31 -13.14
C TRP A 7 41.81 1.72 -12.98
N THR A 8 42.77 2.20 -13.77
CA THR A 8 44.17 1.76 -13.69
C THR A 8 45.11 2.95 -13.68
N SER A 9 46.29 2.78 -13.08
CA SER A 9 47.36 3.79 -13.06
C SER A 9 47.86 4.20 -14.46
N ASN A 10 47.60 3.38 -15.48
CA ASN A 10 47.97 3.65 -16.87
C ASN A 10 46.95 4.55 -17.59
N GLY A 11 45.96 5.09 -16.86
CA GLY A 11 44.93 5.98 -17.40
C GLY A 11 43.80 5.29 -18.16
N THR A 12 43.73 3.94 -18.14
CA THR A 12 42.58 3.25 -18.74
C THR A 12 41.43 3.16 -17.75
N ASN A 13 40.31 3.78 -18.11
CA ASN A 13 39.05 3.77 -17.37
C ASN A 13 38.01 3.01 -18.18
N GLN A 14 37.32 2.07 -17.55
CA GLN A 14 36.32 1.23 -18.18
C GLN A 14 35.11 1.12 -17.26
N VAL A 15 33.91 1.20 -17.85
CA VAL A 15 32.65 0.97 -17.16
C VAL A 15 31.93 -0.17 -17.88
N LEU A 16 31.67 -1.26 -17.17
CA LEU A 16 30.89 -2.38 -17.64
C LEU A 16 29.47 -2.28 -17.09
N CYS A 17 28.50 -2.20 -18.00
CA CYS A 17 27.08 -2.15 -17.71
C CYS A 17 26.47 -3.52 -18.01
N ILE A 18 25.78 -4.11 -17.03
CA ILE A 18 25.13 -5.42 -17.14
C ILE A 18 23.63 -5.27 -16.86
N ASP A 19 22.81 -6.00 -17.61
CA ASP A 19 21.34 -5.99 -17.52
C ASP A 19 20.75 -4.58 -17.65
N THR A 20 21.31 -3.80 -18.58
CA THR A 20 20.85 -2.46 -18.91
C THR A 20 19.81 -2.45 -20.03
N PRO A 21 18.74 -1.65 -19.93
CA PRO A 21 17.77 -1.51 -21.01
C PRO A 21 18.43 -0.98 -22.29
N ALA A 22 17.95 -1.40 -23.47
CA ALA A 22 18.46 -0.91 -24.76
C ALA A 22 18.36 0.62 -24.89
N GLU A 23 17.30 1.22 -24.34
CA GLU A 23 17.10 2.66 -24.29
C GLU A 23 18.23 3.40 -23.53
N LEU A 24 18.85 2.75 -22.53
CA LEU A 24 19.95 3.33 -21.77
C LEU A 24 21.21 3.42 -22.63
N GLU A 25 21.48 2.42 -23.47
CA GLU A 25 22.64 2.42 -24.38
C GLU A 25 22.59 3.59 -25.35
N GLU A 26 21.46 3.80 -26.02
CA GLU A 26 21.27 4.89 -26.98
C GLU A 26 21.47 6.27 -26.31
N ARG A 27 20.84 6.49 -25.15
CA ARG A 27 20.95 7.75 -24.40
C ARG A 27 22.35 7.99 -23.86
N MET A 28 23.03 6.93 -23.40
CA MET A 28 24.41 7.02 -22.95
C MET A 28 25.34 7.43 -24.10
N LEU A 29 25.21 6.81 -25.27
CA LEU A 29 26.00 7.17 -26.46
C LEU A 29 25.74 8.62 -26.89
N GLU A 30 24.49 9.08 -26.83
CA GLU A 30 24.14 10.47 -27.12
C GLU A 30 24.76 11.44 -26.09
N SER A 31 24.64 11.15 -24.79
CA SER A 31 25.22 11.96 -23.73
C SER A 31 26.75 12.08 -23.84
N LEU A 32 27.43 10.99 -24.20
CA LEU A 32 28.89 10.96 -24.35
C LEU A 32 29.35 11.77 -25.56
N ARG A 33 28.56 11.79 -26.65
CA ARG A 33 28.85 12.62 -27.84
C ARG A 33 28.69 14.12 -27.56
N LEU A 34 27.77 14.48 -26.68
CA LEU A 34 27.48 15.86 -26.30
C LEU A 34 28.38 16.37 -25.16
N SER A 35 29.00 15.46 -24.40
CA SER A 35 29.85 15.80 -23.27
C SER A 35 31.20 16.35 -23.71
N GLY A 36 31.77 17.23 -22.88
CA GLY A 36 33.13 17.73 -23.04
C GLY A 36 34.22 16.66 -22.82
N PRO A 37 35.51 17.03 -22.90
CA PRO A 37 36.60 16.09 -22.64
C PRO A 37 36.50 15.52 -21.22
N VAL A 38 36.64 14.20 -21.12
CA VAL A 38 36.61 13.49 -19.84
C VAL A 38 37.99 13.60 -19.20
N GLU A 39 38.04 14.03 -17.94
CA GLU A 39 39.28 14.04 -17.16
C GLU A 39 39.59 12.61 -16.65
N PHE A 40 40.49 11.91 -17.35
CA PHE A 40 40.77 10.50 -17.07
C PHE A 40 41.57 10.27 -15.78
N GLN A 41 42.17 11.32 -15.21
CA GLN A 41 42.81 11.23 -13.89
C GLN A 41 41.77 11.10 -12.76
N ASP A 42 40.55 11.56 -12.97
CA ASP A 42 39.42 11.33 -12.05
C ASP A 42 38.83 9.91 -12.28
N PRO A 43 38.91 9.01 -11.28
CA PRO A 43 38.37 7.65 -11.39
C PRO A 43 36.86 7.59 -11.64
N PHE A 44 36.13 8.65 -11.28
CA PHE A 44 34.67 8.73 -11.38
C PHE A 44 34.18 9.61 -12.53
N ALA A 45 35.06 10.21 -13.33
CA ALA A 45 34.64 11.08 -14.43
C ALA A 45 33.74 10.35 -15.45
N MET A 46 34.03 9.07 -15.73
CA MET A 46 33.18 8.25 -16.61
C MET A 46 31.82 7.87 -16.01
N LEU A 47 31.65 7.97 -14.69
CA LEU A 47 30.38 7.66 -14.04
C LEU A 47 29.35 8.77 -14.20
N ARG A 48 29.76 10.02 -14.44
CA ARG A 48 28.83 11.17 -14.54
C ARG A 48 27.67 10.93 -15.53
N PRO A 49 27.92 10.63 -16.82
CA PRO A 49 26.82 10.42 -17.77
C PRO A 49 25.94 9.21 -17.39
N LEU A 50 26.52 8.20 -16.74
CA LEU A 50 25.77 7.04 -16.26
C LEU A 50 24.85 7.41 -15.09
N LEU A 51 25.35 8.19 -14.12
CA LEU A 51 24.57 8.64 -12.98
C LEU A 51 23.39 9.50 -13.41
N ASP A 52 23.58 10.39 -14.39
CA ASP A 52 22.52 11.21 -14.96
C ASP A 52 21.38 10.34 -15.53
N GLU A 53 21.71 9.30 -16.29
CA GLU A 53 20.70 8.40 -16.84
C GLU A 53 20.04 7.51 -15.79
N VAL A 54 20.80 7.02 -14.80
CA VAL A 54 20.24 6.25 -13.67
C VAL A 54 19.25 7.11 -12.88
N LEU A 55 19.55 8.38 -12.64
CA LEU A 55 18.62 9.31 -12.00
C LEU A 55 17.37 9.55 -12.84
N LYS A 56 17.50 9.78 -14.15
CA LYS A 56 16.35 9.96 -15.05
C LYS A 56 15.43 8.73 -15.03
N ILE A 57 16.02 7.54 -15.09
CA ILE A 57 15.26 6.28 -15.00
C ILE A 57 14.56 6.19 -13.64
N SER A 58 15.26 6.49 -12.56
CA SER A 58 14.71 6.46 -11.20
C SER A 58 13.53 7.42 -11.02
N ASP A 59 13.65 8.66 -11.53
CA ASP A 59 12.57 9.65 -11.52
C ASP A 59 11.37 9.15 -12.34
N GLN A 60 11.60 8.61 -13.54
CA GLN A 60 10.54 8.06 -14.39
C GLN A 60 9.76 6.94 -13.68
N TYR A 61 10.44 6.01 -13.00
CA TYR A 61 9.77 4.95 -12.23
C TYR A 61 8.97 5.52 -11.05
N THR A 62 9.53 6.48 -10.30
CA THR A 62 8.81 7.14 -9.20
C THR A 62 7.55 7.88 -9.70
N TRP A 63 7.62 8.54 -10.85
CA TRP A 63 6.45 9.18 -11.46
C TRP A 63 5.42 8.20 -11.97
N ARG A 64 5.83 7.12 -12.65
CA ARG A 64 4.93 6.06 -13.10
C ARG A 64 4.18 5.45 -11.93
N MET A 65 4.89 5.11 -10.84
CA MET A 65 4.30 4.61 -9.60
C MET A 65 3.22 5.57 -9.06
N SER A 66 3.55 6.86 -8.94
CA SER A 66 2.59 7.87 -8.45
C SER A 66 1.33 7.98 -9.34
N LYS A 67 1.49 7.85 -10.66
CA LYS A 67 0.37 7.84 -11.61
C LYS A 67 -0.51 6.59 -11.45
N GLU A 68 0.08 5.41 -11.28
CA GLU A 68 -0.70 4.18 -11.06
C GLU A 68 -1.49 4.25 -9.76
N ILE A 69 -0.87 4.69 -8.66
CA ILE A 69 -1.58 4.92 -7.39
C ILE A 69 -2.76 5.89 -7.60
N ARG A 70 -2.53 6.98 -8.33
CA ARG A 70 -3.58 7.96 -8.63
C ARG A 70 -4.75 7.36 -9.42
N LYS A 71 -4.51 6.43 -10.34
CA LYS A 71 -5.59 5.74 -11.06
C LYS A 71 -6.46 4.91 -10.10
N HIS A 72 -5.86 4.26 -9.11
CA HIS A 72 -6.62 3.53 -8.09
C HIS A 72 -7.41 4.49 -7.19
N GLU A 73 -6.84 5.63 -6.80
CA GLU A 73 -7.54 6.66 -6.02
C GLU A 73 -8.76 7.25 -6.76
N THR A 74 -8.68 7.46 -8.08
CA THR A 74 -9.79 8.04 -8.85
C THR A 74 -10.88 7.02 -9.17
N THR A 75 -10.55 5.72 -9.18
CA THR A 75 -11.49 4.65 -9.53
C THR A 75 -12.14 3.99 -8.30
N ARG A 76 -12.07 4.63 -7.13
CA ARG A 76 -12.62 4.16 -5.84
C ARG A 76 -14.09 3.68 -5.88
N SER A 77 -14.89 4.15 -6.85
CA SER A 77 -16.29 3.77 -6.99
C SER A 77 -16.51 2.36 -7.54
N LYS A 78 -15.52 1.77 -8.20
CA LYS A 78 -15.53 0.36 -8.63
C LYS A 78 -14.87 -0.47 -7.53
N ARG A 79 -15.41 -1.65 -7.21
CA ARG A 79 -14.80 -2.56 -6.22
C ARG A 79 -13.29 -2.64 -6.49
N PRO A 80 -12.42 -2.28 -5.52
CA PRO A 80 -11.00 -2.27 -5.76
C PRO A 80 -10.56 -3.70 -6.09
N SER A 81 -9.86 -3.87 -7.20
CA SER A 81 -9.12 -5.10 -7.47
C SER A 81 -7.98 -5.17 -6.45
N PHE A 82 -8.22 -5.93 -5.38
CA PHE A 82 -7.29 -6.04 -4.26
C PHE A 82 -5.92 -6.58 -4.72
N ASP A 83 -5.94 -7.50 -5.68
CA ASP A 83 -4.74 -8.09 -6.25
C ASP A 83 -3.91 -7.04 -6.97
N ASP A 84 -4.51 -6.21 -7.82
CA ASP A 84 -3.80 -5.13 -8.52
C ASP A 84 -3.18 -4.12 -7.53
N LEU A 85 -3.92 -3.76 -6.48
CA LEU A 85 -3.42 -2.84 -5.45
C LEU A 85 -2.26 -3.44 -4.65
N ASN A 86 -2.33 -4.75 -4.37
CA ASN A 86 -1.29 -5.47 -3.65
C ASN A 86 -0.04 -5.68 -4.52
N ASP A 87 -0.21 -5.97 -5.80
CA ASP A 87 0.89 -6.06 -6.75
C ASP A 87 1.56 -4.70 -6.95
N LEU A 88 0.78 -3.61 -7.07
CA LEU A 88 1.32 -2.26 -7.11
C LEU A 88 2.16 -1.95 -5.85
N ARG A 89 1.69 -2.39 -4.68
CA ARG A 89 2.41 -2.23 -3.41
C ARG A 89 3.73 -2.99 -3.35
N ARG A 90 3.78 -4.19 -3.94
CA ARG A 90 5.04 -4.95 -4.06
C ARG A 90 6.06 -4.19 -4.91
N HIS A 91 5.62 -3.66 -6.06
CA HIS A 91 6.49 -2.87 -6.94
C HIS A 91 6.94 -1.55 -6.27
N ALA A 92 6.06 -0.89 -5.51
CA ALA A 92 6.40 0.31 -4.76
C ALA A 92 7.51 0.05 -3.73
N ARG A 93 7.38 -1.04 -2.96
CA ARG A 93 8.41 -1.43 -1.99
C ARG A 93 9.74 -1.77 -2.66
N HIS A 94 9.70 -2.52 -3.76
CA HIS A 94 10.93 -2.84 -4.48
C HIS A 94 11.63 -1.59 -5.02
N LEU A 95 10.87 -0.59 -5.52
CA LEU A 95 11.45 0.69 -5.94
C LEU A 95 12.12 1.42 -4.79
N GLU A 96 11.52 1.42 -3.59
CA GLU A 96 12.13 2.01 -2.40
C GLU A 96 13.42 1.32 -1.97
N GLU A 97 13.43 -0.01 -1.96
CA GLU A 97 14.63 -0.81 -1.66
C GLU A 97 15.78 -0.48 -2.62
N VAL A 98 15.48 -0.40 -3.93
CA VAL A 98 16.47 -0.05 -4.95
C VAL A 98 16.98 1.38 -4.76
N GLN A 99 16.10 2.34 -4.47
CA GLN A 99 16.48 3.73 -4.22
C GLN A 99 17.27 3.89 -2.91
N GLU A 100 16.97 3.10 -1.89
CA GLU A 100 17.72 3.05 -0.63
C GLU A 100 19.18 2.63 -0.87
N VAL A 101 19.39 1.51 -1.56
CA VAL A 101 20.73 1.03 -1.91
C VAL A 101 21.44 2.02 -2.83
N SER A 102 20.71 2.68 -3.73
CA SER A 102 21.27 3.69 -4.62
C SER A 102 21.74 4.94 -3.87
N VAL A 103 20.97 5.40 -2.87
CA VAL A 103 21.38 6.50 -1.97
C VAL A 103 22.66 6.11 -1.23
N GLU A 104 22.71 4.93 -0.62
CA GLU A 104 23.91 4.48 0.10
C GLU A 104 25.12 4.40 -0.84
N THR A 105 24.94 3.88 -2.04
CA THR A 105 26.02 3.78 -3.04
C THR A 105 26.55 5.16 -3.43
N LEU A 106 25.66 6.13 -3.68
CA LEU A 106 26.05 7.51 -4.01
C LEU A 106 26.72 8.21 -2.82
N GLU A 107 26.31 7.95 -1.59
CA GLU A 107 26.99 8.45 -0.39
C GLU A 107 28.43 7.94 -0.32
N ARG A 108 28.63 6.63 -0.54
CA ARG A 108 29.96 6.03 -0.55
C ARG A 108 30.83 6.57 -1.68
N LEU A 109 30.26 6.80 -2.87
CA LEU A 109 30.97 7.41 -3.99
C LEU A 109 31.38 8.85 -3.69
N ALA A 110 30.48 9.66 -3.13
CA ALA A 110 30.79 11.03 -2.75
C ALA A 110 31.93 11.09 -1.72
N SER A 111 31.87 10.29 -0.64
CA SER A 111 32.95 10.22 0.35
C SER A 111 34.26 9.71 -0.25
N ARG A 112 34.22 8.69 -1.11
CA ARG A 112 35.42 8.18 -1.77
C ARG A 112 36.04 9.21 -2.69
N GLN A 113 35.24 10.05 -3.35
CA GLN A 113 35.76 11.08 -4.24
C GLN A 113 36.56 12.14 -3.48
N GLU A 114 36.08 12.55 -2.31
CA GLU A 114 36.82 13.46 -1.44
C GLU A 114 38.17 12.87 -1.01
N ASP A 115 38.24 11.55 -0.78
CA ASP A 115 39.50 10.88 -0.47
C ASP A 115 40.42 10.74 -1.69
N ASN A 116 39.87 10.45 -2.87
CA ASN A 116 40.64 10.37 -4.12
C ASN A 116 41.35 11.71 -4.39
N PHE A 117 40.64 12.82 -4.24
CA PHE A 117 41.20 14.14 -4.52
C PHE A 117 42.25 14.63 -3.51
N LYS A 118 42.34 14.01 -2.31
CA LYS A 118 43.49 14.24 -1.41
C LYS A 118 44.79 13.63 -1.96
N GLN A 119 44.68 12.62 -2.83
CA GLN A 119 45.82 11.88 -3.37
C GLN A 119 46.15 12.27 -4.81
N LEU A 120 45.16 12.78 -5.55
CA LEU A 120 45.29 13.20 -6.94
C LEU A 120 45.73 14.67 -7.02
N GLY A 121 46.70 14.97 -7.89
CA GLY A 121 47.19 16.34 -8.15
C GLY A 121 46.33 17.11 -9.16
N LEU A 122 45.01 17.07 -9.03
CA LEU A 122 44.06 17.75 -9.93
C LEU A 122 43.84 19.21 -9.51
N GLU A 123 43.35 20.05 -10.43
CA GLU A 123 43.05 21.47 -10.16
C GLU A 123 41.91 21.64 -9.13
N GLU A 124 42.05 22.59 -8.19
CA GLU A 124 41.09 22.78 -7.09
C GLU A 124 39.67 23.13 -7.58
N ASP A 125 39.56 23.91 -8.67
CA ASP A 125 38.28 24.26 -9.28
C ASP A 125 37.57 23.01 -9.83
N TYR A 126 38.31 22.13 -10.52
CA TYR A 126 37.79 20.86 -11.02
C TYR A 126 37.34 19.94 -9.87
N GLN A 127 38.15 19.82 -8.81
CA GLN A 127 37.80 19.01 -7.65
C GLN A 127 36.50 19.48 -7.01
N SER A 128 36.35 20.80 -6.86
CA SER A 128 35.16 21.42 -6.29
C SER A 128 33.92 21.14 -7.15
N GLU A 129 34.03 21.29 -8.48
CA GLU A 129 32.94 20.98 -9.43
C GLU A 129 32.53 19.50 -9.35
N ALA A 130 33.50 18.59 -9.35
CA ALA A 130 33.27 17.15 -9.32
C ALA A 130 32.59 16.69 -8.01
N ILE A 131 33.02 17.23 -6.87
CA ILE A 131 32.42 16.93 -5.56
C ILE A 131 30.98 17.47 -5.51
N GLU A 132 30.77 18.73 -5.90
CA GLU A 132 29.43 19.34 -5.89
C GLU A 132 28.46 18.61 -6.83
N TYR A 133 28.94 18.16 -8.00
CA TYR A 133 28.16 17.32 -8.89
C TYR A 133 27.68 16.04 -8.19
N LEU A 134 28.57 15.26 -7.56
CA LEU A 134 28.18 14.03 -6.87
C LEU A 134 27.23 14.28 -5.69
N ARG A 135 27.46 15.35 -4.92
CA ARG A 135 26.56 15.75 -3.82
C ARG A 135 25.18 16.12 -4.33
N PHE A 136 25.11 16.83 -5.45
CA PHE A 136 23.85 17.19 -6.10
C PHE A 136 23.09 15.95 -6.57
N GLN A 137 23.76 15.02 -7.25
CA GLN A 137 23.17 13.76 -7.71
C GLN A 137 22.65 12.92 -6.54
N LEU A 138 23.43 12.82 -5.46
CA LEU A 138 23.03 12.17 -4.22
C LEU A 138 21.76 12.82 -3.63
N GLN A 139 21.70 14.14 -3.60
CA GLN A 139 20.56 14.86 -3.05
C GLN A 139 19.30 14.64 -3.90
N ILE A 140 19.42 14.58 -5.23
CA ILE A 140 18.30 14.20 -6.10
C ILE A 140 17.84 12.78 -5.76
N MET A 141 18.76 11.80 -5.68
CA MET A 141 18.38 10.42 -5.35
C MET A 141 17.68 10.32 -3.99
N LYS A 142 18.15 11.05 -2.97
CA LYS A 142 17.49 11.17 -1.66
C LYS A 142 16.08 11.75 -1.79
N SER A 143 15.89 12.76 -2.63
CA SER A 143 14.57 13.36 -2.86
C SER A 143 13.62 12.37 -3.54
N LEU A 144 14.10 11.59 -4.52
CA LEU A 144 13.32 10.56 -5.19
C LEU A 144 12.91 9.45 -4.23
N ARG A 145 13.84 8.99 -3.38
CA ARG A 145 13.57 8.02 -2.31
C ARG A 145 12.45 8.51 -1.38
N ARG A 146 12.55 9.75 -0.88
CA ARG A 146 11.52 10.33 -0.01
C ARG A 146 10.15 10.40 -0.71
N ARG A 147 10.13 10.72 -2.01
CA ARG A 147 8.89 10.71 -2.81
C ARG A 147 8.33 9.30 -2.97
N SER A 148 9.18 8.29 -3.15
CA SER A 148 8.75 6.91 -3.20
C SER A 148 8.14 6.47 -1.87
N GLN A 149 8.81 6.76 -0.74
CA GLN A 149 8.30 6.50 0.61
C GLN A 149 6.91 7.11 0.86
N ALA A 150 6.74 8.39 0.51
CA ALA A 150 5.44 9.05 0.62
C ALA A 150 4.36 8.38 -0.28
N ASN A 151 4.74 7.86 -1.45
CA ASN A 151 3.82 7.10 -2.30
C ASN A 151 3.47 5.74 -1.69
N SER A 152 4.40 5.02 -1.05
CA SER A 152 4.06 3.75 -0.37
C SER A 152 3.17 3.98 0.85
N GLU A 153 3.44 5.02 1.66
CA GLU A 153 2.56 5.37 2.79
C GLU A 153 1.12 5.67 2.32
N ARG A 154 0.97 6.40 1.20
CA ARG A 154 -0.33 6.63 0.57
C ARG A 154 -1.00 5.32 0.14
N LEU A 155 -0.24 4.41 -0.46
CA LEU A 155 -0.74 3.14 -0.93
C LEU A 155 -1.14 2.20 0.23
N ASP A 156 -0.40 2.20 1.34
CA ASP A 156 -0.80 1.51 2.58
C ASP A 156 -2.09 2.09 3.17
N GLY A 157 -2.26 3.42 3.09
CA GLY A 157 -3.51 4.09 3.43
C GLY A 157 -4.70 3.57 2.60
N GLU A 158 -4.51 3.43 1.29
CA GLU A 158 -5.56 2.87 0.40
C GLU A 158 -5.82 1.39 0.66
N MET A 159 -4.78 0.61 0.95
CA MET A 159 -4.91 -0.79 1.32
C MET A 159 -5.76 -0.96 2.58
N ASN A 160 -5.49 -0.16 3.61
CA ASN A 160 -6.27 -0.14 4.85
C ASN A 160 -7.73 0.29 4.61
N LEU A 161 -7.96 1.27 3.75
CA LEU A 161 -9.31 1.68 3.37
C LEU A 161 -10.06 0.53 2.67
N ALA A 162 -9.42 -0.14 1.71
CA ALA A 162 -10.02 -1.28 1.00
C ALA A 162 -10.42 -2.41 1.96
N TYR A 163 -9.53 -2.77 2.91
CA TYR A 163 -9.85 -3.73 3.95
C TYR A 163 -11.03 -3.31 4.82
N ASN A 164 -11.08 -2.05 5.25
CA ASN A 164 -12.18 -1.53 6.07
C ASN A 164 -13.53 -1.57 5.32
N VAL A 165 -13.51 -1.31 4.01
CA VAL A 165 -14.72 -1.42 3.17
C VAL A 165 -15.20 -2.87 3.12
N ILE A 166 -14.29 -3.84 2.89
CA ILE A 166 -14.62 -5.27 2.87
C ILE A 166 -15.17 -5.72 4.23
N ALA A 167 -14.48 -5.37 5.33
CA ALA A 167 -14.91 -5.71 6.68
C ALA A 167 -16.28 -5.11 7.03
N ASN A 168 -16.58 -3.89 6.56
CA ASN A 168 -17.89 -3.28 6.73
C ASN A 168 -18.97 -4.02 5.92
N THR A 169 -18.69 -4.41 4.68
CA THR A 169 -19.64 -5.21 3.88
C THR A 169 -19.93 -6.56 4.54
N ASP A 170 -18.92 -7.24 5.06
CA ASP A 170 -19.09 -8.50 5.78
C ASP A 170 -19.90 -8.31 7.07
N SER A 171 -19.69 -7.20 7.78
CA SER A 171 -20.47 -6.82 8.95
C SER A 171 -21.95 -6.59 8.62
N LEU A 172 -22.26 -5.99 7.46
CA LEU A 172 -23.64 -5.81 6.99
C LEU A 172 -24.29 -7.13 6.60
N ILE A 173 -23.55 -8.03 5.94
CA ILE A 173 -24.01 -9.38 5.60
C ILE A 173 -24.30 -10.16 6.89
N MET A 174 -23.40 -10.14 7.86
CA MET A 174 -23.55 -10.82 9.15
C MET A 174 -24.77 -10.29 9.93
N LYS A 175 -24.99 -8.97 9.94
CA LYS A 175 -26.20 -8.37 10.54
C LYS A 175 -27.48 -8.86 9.85
N SER A 176 -27.45 -9.02 8.53
CA SER A 176 -28.61 -9.50 7.76
C SER A 176 -28.92 -10.97 8.06
N ILE A 177 -27.89 -11.83 8.09
CA ILE A 177 -28.04 -13.25 8.47
C ILE A 177 -28.56 -13.36 9.90
N THR A 178 -28.02 -12.56 10.83
CA THR A 178 -28.44 -12.55 12.24
C THR A 178 -29.90 -12.12 12.39
N LEU A 179 -30.33 -11.11 11.64
CA LEU A 179 -31.74 -10.69 11.64
C LEU A 179 -32.65 -11.81 11.10
N LEU A 180 -32.20 -12.51 10.05
CA LEU A 180 -32.93 -13.64 9.49
C LEU A 180 -33.08 -14.79 10.49
N THR A 181 -32.01 -15.14 11.22
CA THR A 181 -32.06 -16.18 12.26
C THR A 181 -32.92 -15.77 13.44
N MET A 182 -32.89 -14.50 13.86
CA MET A 182 -33.76 -13.98 14.93
C MET A 182 -35.24 -14.06 14.58
N ILE A 183 -35.60 -13.98 13.30
CA ILE A 183 -36.99 -14.13 12.83
C ILE A 183 -37.36 -15.61 12.71
N PHE A 184 -36.51 -16.43 12.08
CA PHE A 184 -36.85 -17.82 11.80
C PHE A 184 -36.71 -18.75 13.00
N LEU A 185 -35.78 -18.51 13.92
CA LEU A 185 -35.53 -19.43 15.04
C LEU A 185 -36.76 -19.55 15.96
N PRO A 186 -37.43 -18.46 16.40
CA PRO A 186 -38.63 -18.57 17.21
C PRO A 186 -39.80 -19.16 16.43
N ALA A 187 -39.98 -18.75 15.15
CA ALA A 187 -41.04 -19.28 14.30
C ALA A 187 -40.91 -20.80 14.08
N THR A 188 -39.69 -21.28 13.82
CA THR A 188 -39.41 -22.71 13.62
C THR A 188 -39.59 -23.50 14.91
N PHE A 189 -39.13 -22.98 16.04
CA PHE A 189 -39.30 -23.61 17.36
C PHE A 189 -40.79 -23.78 17.71
N ILE A 190 -41.57 -22.72 17.56
CA ILE A 190 -43.01 -22.73 17.84
C ILE A 190 -43.75 -23.61 16.83
N SER A 191 -43.38 -23.59 15.55
CA SER A 191 -43.91 -24.50 14.54
C SER A 191 -43.64 -25.96 14.88
N ALA A 192 -42.45 -26.32 15.34
CA ALA A 192 -42.11 -27.69 15.73
C ALA A 192 -42.89 -28.15 16.97
N LEU A 193 -43.02 -27.28 17.98
CA LEU A 193 -43.79 -27.55 19.20
C LEU A 193 -45.28 -27.78 18.92
N PHE A 194 -45.83 -27.04 17.96
CA PHE A 194 -47.25 -27.10 17.61
C PHE A 194 -47.58 -28.10 16.49
N SER A 195 -46.59 -28.51 15.68
CA SER A 195 -46.74 -29.55 14.65
C SER A 195 -47.17 -30.89 15.25
N THR A 196 -46.72 -31.22 16.46
CA THR A 196 -47.07 -32.49 17.12
C THR A 196 -48.43 -32.47 17.83
N THR A 197 -49.05 -31.29 18.02
CA THR A 197 -50.25 -31.13 18.88
C THR A 197 -51.51 -30.72 18.12
N PHE A 198 -51.40 -30.21 16.89
CA PHE A 198 -52.55 -29.69 16.13
C PHE A 198 -52.99 -30.51 14.91
N PHE A 199 -52.21 -31.48 14.44
CA PHE A 199 -52.58 -32.35 13.32
C PHE A 199 -53.17 -33.68 13.82
N GLU A 200 -54.50 -33.78 13.89
CA GLU A 200 -55.22 -35.05 14.08
C GLU A 200 -55.72 -35.56 12.72
N PHE A 201 -55.18 -36.69 12.25
CA PHE A 201 -55.62 -37.33 11.01
C PHE A 201 -56.91 -38.14 11.26
N HIS A 202 -58.02 -37.71 10.65
CA HIS A 202 -59.28 -38.48 10.63
C HIS A 202 -59.54 -39.01 9.21
N GLU A 203 -60.17 -40.20 9.10
CA GLU A 203 -60.33 -40.99 7.86
C GLU A 203 -61.05 -40.29 6.68
N TYR A 204 -61.72 -39.16 6.90
CA TYR A 204 -62.46 -38.45 5.87
C TYR A 204 -62.17 -36.94 5.90
N GLY A 205 -61.02 -36.53 5.33
CA GLY A 205 -60.73 -35.16 4.94
C GLY A 205 -59.80 -34.37 5.88
N TRP A 206 -59.02 -33.46 5.29
CA TRP A 206 -58.13 -32.53 6.00
C TRP A 206 -58.98 -31.48 6.75
N ASN A 207 -59.23 -31.68 8.05
CA ASN A 207 -59.78 -30.63 8.89
C ASN A 207 -58.65 -29.80 9.50
N PHE A 208 -58.51 -28.56 9.03
CA PHE A 208 -57.63 -27.56 9.65
C PHE A 208 -58.18 -27.25 11.06
N SER A 209 -57.37 -27.42 12.12
CA SER A 209 -57.79 -27.08 13.48
C SER A 209 -58.12 -25.59 13.59
N THR A 210 -59.30 -25.26 14.13
CA THR A 210 -59.75 -23.87 14.40
C THR A 210 -58.84 -23.09 15.35
N ARG A 211 -57.88 -23.76 16.00
CA ARG A 211 -56.91 -23.16 16.94
C ARG A 211 -55.61 -22.70 16.27
N PHE A 212 -55.50 -22.76 14.95
CA PHE A 212 -54.31 -22.29 14.20
C PHE A 212 -53.92 -20.83 14.52
N TRP A 213 -54.87 -19.99 14.93
CA TRP A 213 -54.59 -18.60 15.33
C TRP A 213 -53.61 -18.49 16.52
N ILE A 214 -53.54 -19.50 17.41
CA ILE A 214 -52.65 -19.53 18.58
C ILE A 214 -51.17 -19.47 18.15
N TYR A 215 -50.82 -20.10 17.02
CA TYR A 215 -49.46 -20.03 16.47
C TYR A 215 -49.00 -18.58 16.26
N TRP A 216 -49.85 -17.75 15.66
CA TRP A 216 -49.54 -16.35 15.37
C TRP A 216 -49.44 -15.50 16.65
N VAL A 217 -50.34 -15.74 17.61
CA VAL A 217 -50.38 -15.04 18.90
C VAL A 217 -49.12 -15.29 19.73
N VAL A 218 -48.53 -16.49 19.65
CA VAL A 218 -47.30 -16.81 20.40
C VAL A 218 -46.04 -16.43 19.63
N THR A 219 -46.01 -16.73 18.32
CA THR A 219 -44.80 -16.53 17.50
C THR A 219 -44.45 -15.05 17.36
N VAL A 220 -45.42 -14.19 17.02
CA VAL A 220 -45.16 -12.77 16.72
C VAL A 220 -44.56 -12.03 17.92
N PRO A 221 -45.16 -12.07 19.15
CA PRO A 221 -44.58 -11.43 20.32
C PRO A 221 -43.21 -11.99 20.69
N LEU A 222 -43.00 -13.29 20.54
CA LEU A 222 -41.71 -13.92 20.84
C LEU A 222 -40.61 -13.43 19.88
N THR A 223 -40.87 -13.37 18.57
CA THR A 223 -39.93 -12.76 17.61
C THR A 223 -39.66 -11.28 17.91
N LEU A 224 -40.71 -10.50 18.22
CA LEU A 224 -40.55 -9.09 18.57
C LEU A 224 -39.70 -8.91 19.83
N PHE A 225 -39.88 -9.76 20.84
CA PHE A 225 -39.09 -9.75 22.06
C PHE A 225 -37.61 -10.02 21.78
N VAL A 226 -37.28 -11.06 21.00
CA VAL A 226 -35.90 -11.41 20.64
C VAL A 226 -35.22 -10.25 19.88
N VAL A 227 -35.91 -9.66 18.90
CA VAL A 227 -35.37 -8.52 18.12
C VAL A 227 -35.21 -7.27 19.00
N ALA A 228 -36.14 -7.00 19.91
CA ALA A 228 -36.07 -5.86 20.82
C ALA A 228 -34.87 -5.96 21.77
N VAL A 229 -34.63 -7.14 22.36
CA VAL A 229 -33.45 -7.38 23.22
C VAL A 229 -32.15 -7.13 22.45
N TRP A 230 -32.05 -7.65 21.22
CA TRP A 230 -30.88 -7.43 20.37
C TRP A 230 -30.64 -5.95 20.04
N ARG A 231 -31.70 -5.21 19.66
CA ARG A 231 -31.64 -3.77 19.38
C ARG A 231 -31.11 -2.98 20.58
N VAL A 232 -31.60 -3.29 21.79
CA VAL A 232 -31.18 -2.62 23.03
C VAL A 232 -29.72 -2.95 23.36
N TRP A 233 -29.31 -4.20 23.20
CA TRP A 233 -27.92 -4.62 23.44
C TRP A 233 -26.93 -3.89 22.53
N ILE A 234 -27.21 -3.82 21.22
CA ILE A 234 -26.37 -3.11 20.25
C ILE A 234 -26.33 -1.60 20.51
N GLY A 235 -27.49 -0.99 20.83
CA GLY A 235 -27.57 0.43 21.15
C GLY A 235 -26.82 0.80 22.44
N GLY A 236 -26.85 -0.08 23.44
CA GLY A 236 -26.12 0.08 24.69
C GLY A 236 -24.60 -0.01 24.50
N SER A 237 -24.13 -1.00 23.75
CA SER A 237 -22.70 -1.20 23.48
C SER A 237 -22.06 0.01 22.77
N ALA A 238 -22.76 0.61 21.81
CA ALA A 238 -22.28 1.79 21.09
C ALA A 238 -22.16 3.05 21.99
N ARG A 239 -23.08 3.24 22.94
CA ARG A 239 -23.02 4.38 23.89
C ARG A 239 -21.84 4.24 24.84
N THR A 240 -21.62 3.06 25.41
CA THR A 240 -20.51 2.80 26.35
C THR A 240 -19.13 2.96 25.69
N ILE A 241 -18.98 2.57 24.43
CA ILE A 241 -17.71 2.75 23.68
C ILE A 241 -17.44 4.23 23.42
N ARG A 242 -18.46 4.99 23.00
CA ARG A 242 -18.33 6.44 22.73
C ARG A 242 -17.95 7.22 24.00
N GLU A 243 -18.52 6.86 25.15
CA GLU A 243 -18.17 7.45 26.44
C GLU A 243 -16.73 7.17 26.86
N LYS A 244 -16.21 5.95 26.61
CA LYS A 244 -14.80 5.61 26.89
C LYS A 244 -13.81 6.39 26.02
N ILE A 245 -14.11 6.57 24.73
CA ILE A 245 -13.22 7.31 23.81
C ILE A 245 -13.19 8.80 24.16
N LEU A 246 -14.35 9.41 24.41
CA LEU A 246 -14.45 10.83 24.77
C LEU A 246 -13.93 11.11 26.18
N GLY A 247 -14.13 10.19 27.12
CA GLY A 247 -13.60 10.29 28.49
C GLY A 247 -12.08 10.08 28.58
N GLY A 248 -11.51 9.24 27.70
CA GLY A 248 -10.05 9.00 27.63
C GLY A 248 -9.26 10.18 27.06
N SER A 249 -9.82 10.91 26.10
CA SER A 249 -9.15 12.07 25.49
C SER A 249 -8.97 13.26 26.45
N SER A 250 -9.75 13.34 27.53
CA SER A 250 -9.63 14.42 28.52
C SER A 250 -8.48 14.21 29.51
N LYS A 251 -7.97 12.98 29.68
CA LYS A 251 -6.89 12.68 30.64
C LYS A 251 -5.48 12.84 30.08
N ASN A 252 -5.31 12.93 28.76
CA ASN A 252 -3.99 13.08 28.11
C ASN A 252 -3.57 14.54 27.82
N LYS A 253 -4.31 15.55 28.30
CA LYS A 253 -3.95 16.98 28.13
C LYS A 253 -3.38 17.64 29.39
N THR A 254 -3.15 16.88 30.45
CA THR A 254 -2.57 17.35 31.71
C THR A 254 -1.43 16.42 32.12
N ALA A 255 -0.32 16.50 31.37
CA ALA A 255 0.99 16.01 31.77
C ALA A 255 2.03 16.81 30.98
#